data_AF-A0A4R1NPN6-F1
#
_entry.id   AF-A0A4R1NPN6-F1
#
_cell.length_a   1.000
_cell.length_b   1.000
_cell.length_c   1.000
_cell.angle_alpha   90.00
_cell.angle_beta   90.00
_cell.angle_gamma   90.00
#
_symmetry.space_group_name_H-M   'P 1'
#
loop_
_entity.id
_entity.type
_entity.pdbx_description
1 polymer ?
#
loop_
_entity_poly.entity_id
_entity_poly.type
_entity_poly.pdbx_seq_one_letter_code
_entity_poly.pdbx_strand_id
1 'polypeptide(L)'
;MTRFFLTGCALAALAACQPAIPDSAAGVGFDNIHNSPEARAQREAELTGNALPNPQAVSDETIPAAPTVAAAPLATTPTAAPVATTATATVATAPAQSEAADIARETQAALNAASLNSGVKPVDASPSNPAPTVFSNPGISDENSFDAVEDRRSIEDDAARRERNKAQYTVVETTAVPTRSGNAGPNIVAYALSTKNPVGVKQYNRLNLKSAAQLQAACDKYPSPDLAQMAFLEKGGPKKDRLGLDPDGDGFACDWDPTPFRSVSGN
;
A
#
# COMPACT_ATOMS: atom_id res chain seq x y z
N MET A 1 14.79 -29.15 51.52
CA MET A 1 14.87 -28.00 50.60
C MET A 1 14.98 -28.42 49.13
N THR A 2 15.74 -29.47 48.79
CA THR A 2 15.91 -29.97 47.40
C THR A 2 14.64 -30.47 46.70
N ARG A 3 13.64 -31.00 47.43
CA ARG A 3 12.39 -31.51 46.82
C ARG A 3 11.45 -30.38 46.36
N PHE A 4 11.44 -29.23 47.05
CA PHE A 4 10.64 -28.06 46.67
C PHE A 4 11.20 -27.34 45.43
N PHE A 5 12.54 -27.34 45.27
CA PHE A 5 13.19 -26.79 44.08
C PHE A 5 12.86 -27.59 42.81
N LEU A 6 12.79 -28.91 42.91
CA LEU A 6 12.47 -29.79 41.78
C LEU A 6 11.01 -29.63 41.31
N THR A 7 10.07 -29.44 42.23
CA THR A 7 8.66 -29.21 41.90
C THR A 7 8.42 -27.82 41.30
N GLY A 8 9.18 -26.80 41.75
CA GLY A 8 9.13 -25.45 41.17
C GLY A 8 9.65 -25.40 39.73
N CYS A 9 10.76 -26.08 39.44
CA CYS A 9 11.28 -26.16 38.07
C CYS A 9 10.33 -26.87 37.10
N ALA A 10 9.60 -27.89 37.55
CA ALA A 10 8.62 -28.60 36.72
C ALA A 10 7.41 -27.73 36.35
N LEU A 11 6.95 -26.86 37.27
CA LEU A 11 5.87 -25.91 37.00
C LEU A 11 6.29 -24.78 36.07
N ALA A 12 7.54 -24.31 36.16
CA ALA A 12 8.09 -23.31 35.24
C ALA A 12 8.25 -23.84 33.80
N ALA A 13 8.61 -25.12 33.64
CA ALA A 13 8.73 -25.77 32.33
C ALA A 13 7.37 -25.92 31.61
N LEU A 14 6.26 -26.07 32.34
CA LEU A 14 4.92 -26.19 31.75
C LEU A 14 4.35 -24.84 31.27
N ALA A 15 4.69 -23.73 31.92
CA ALA A 15 4.22 -22.39 31.53
C ALA A 15 4.94 -21.83 30.29
N ALA A 16 6.11 -22.36 29.94
CA ALA A 16 6.88 -21.93 28.77
C ALA A 16 6.37 -22.50 27.43
N CYS A 17 5.37 -23.40 27.45
CA CYS A 17 4.82 -24.03 26.25
C CYS A 17 3.44 -23.49 25.82
N GLN A 18 2.94 -22.39 26.41
CA GLN A 18 1.75 -21.73 25.89
C GLN A 18 2.12 -20.62 24.89
N PRO A 19 1.65 -20.69 23.62
CA PRO A 19 1.83 -19.59 22.69
C PRO A 19 1.10 -18.34 23.23
N ALA A 20 1.77 -17.20 23.21
CA ALA A 20 1.16 -15.94 23.61
C ALA A 20 -0.09 -15.68 22.74
N ILE A 21 -1.25 -15.57 23.37
CA ILE A 21 -2.49 -15.17 22.69
C ILE A 21 -2.30 -13.69 22.30
N PRO A 22 -2.35 -13.33 21.01
CA PRO A 22 -2.22 -11.94 20.60
C PRO A 22 -3.37 -11.12 21.19
N ASP A 23 -3.04 -9.99 21.81
CA ASP A 23 -4.05 -9.06 22.33
C ASP A 23 -4.70 -8.30 21.17
N SER A 24 -5.70 -8.95 20.55
CA SER A 24 -6.51 -8.37 19.47
C SER A 24 -7.50 -7.30 19.96
N ALA A 25 -7.51 -6.96 21.26
CA ALA A 25 -8.37 -5.94 21.84
C ALA A 25 -7.67 -4.59 22.03
N ALA A 26 -6.37 -4.49 21.74
CA ALA A 26 -5.68 -3.21 21.61
C ALA A 26 -6.33 -2.45 20.43
N GLY A 27 -7.15 -1.45 20.75
CA GLY A 27 -8.01 -0.74 19.79
C GLY A 27 -7.29 -0.18 18.56
N VAL A 28 -8.06 0.37 17.63
CA VAL A 28 -7.62 0.95 16.34
C VAL A 28 -6.78 2.25 16.47
N GLY A 29 -6.15 2.49 17.63
CA GLY A 29 -5.36 3.68 17.93
C GLY A 29 -3.93 3.62 17.37
N PHE A 30 -3.28 4.78 17.34
CA PHE A 30 -1.90 4.95 16.85
C PHE A 30 -0.84 4.33 17.77
N ASP A 31 -1.21 3.93 18.99
CA ASP A 31 -0.33 3.31 19.98
C ASP A 31 -0.30 1.77 19.92
N ASN A 32 -0.95 1.15 18.93
CA ASN A 32 -0.94 -0.30 18.79
C ASN A 32 0.37 -0.81 18.15
N ILE A 33 0.73 -2.06 18.47
CA ILE A 33 1.99 -2.69 18.02
C ILE A 33 2.11 -2.75 16.48
N HIS A 34 0.98 -2.72 15.76
CA HIS A 34 0.91 -2.77 14.31
C HIS A 34 1.07 -1.40 13.63
N ASN A 35 0.80 -0.30 14.33
CA ASN A 35 0.86 1.08 13.87
C ASN A 35 2.06 1.85 14.45
N SER A 36 2.90 1.20 15.24
CA SER A 36 4.10 1.80 15.82
C SER A 36 5.06 2.28 14.71
N PRO A 37 5.86 3.34 14.96
CA PRO A 37 6.86 3.82 14.01
C PRO A 37 7.85 2.72 13.59
N GLU A 38 8.20 1.83 14.51
CA GLU A 38 9.10 0.70 14.26
C GLU A 38 8.48 -0.35 13.32
N ALA A 39 7.20 -0.71 13.51
CA ALA A 39 6.49 -1.64 12.64
C ALA A 39 6.32 -1.09 11.21
N ARG A 40 6.19 0.24 11.07
CA ARG A 40 6.14 0.92 9.77
C ARG A 40 7.50 0.88 9.07
N ALA A 41 8.57 1.17 9.79
CA ALA A 41 9.93 1.14 9.26
C ALA A 41 10.35 -0.26 8.79
N GLN A 42 9.99 -1.32 9.53
CA GLN A 42 10.26 -2.71 9.13
C GLN A 42 9.53 -3.08 7.83
N ARG A 43 8.25 -2.71 7.71
CA ARG A 43 7.46 -2.96 6.50
C ARG A 43 8.00 -2.21 5.29
N GLU A 44 8.39 -0.95 5.47
CA GLU A 44 9.01 -0.14 4.41
C GLU A 44 10.36 -0.73 3.97
N ALA A 45 11.14 -1.30 4.90
CA ALA A 45 12.38 -2.02 4.58
C ALA A 45 12.12 -3.31 3.76
N GLU A 46 11.06 -4.06 4.09
CA GLU A 46 10.66 -5.24 3.32
C GLU A 46 10.14 -4.89 1.92
N LEU A 47 9.36 -3.80 1.80
CA LEU A 47 8.84 -3.32 0.53
C LEU A 47 9.92 -2.74 -0.39
N THR A 48 10.93 -2.10 0.18
CA THR A 48 12.06 -1.54 -0.59
C THR A 48 13.06 -2.61 -1.04
N GLY A 49 13.10 -3.77 -0.37
CA GLY A 49 13.90 -4.93 -0.78
C GLY A 49 13.31 -5.74 -1.93
N ASN A 50 12.00 -5.63 -2.19
CA ASN A 50 11.30 -6.39 -3.21
C ASN A 50 10.83 -5.46 -4.33
N ALA A 51 11.66 -5.31 -5.37
CA ALA A 51 11.30 -4.53 -6.55
C ALA A 51 9.98 -5.08 -7.14
N LEU A 52 8.93 -4.26 -7.09
CA LEU A 52 7.65 -4.63 -7.68
C LEU A 52 7.86 -4.89 -9.19
N PRO A 53 7.46 -6.07 -9.71
CA PRO A 53 7.60 -6.35 -11.12
C PRO A 53 6.81 -5.31 -11.94
N ASN A 54 7.34 -4.98 -13.12
CA ASN A 54 6.66 -4.09 -14.06
C ASN A 54 5.21 -4.57 -14.26
N PRO A 55 4.17 -3.70 -14.23
CA PRO A 55 2.78 -4.08 -14.44
C PRO A 55 2.49 -4.72 -15.82
N GLN A 56 3.46 -4.72 -16.74
CA GLN A 56 3.39 -5.42 -18.03
C GLN A 56 4.26 -6.69 -18.10
N ALA A 57 4.90 -7.11 -17.01
CA ALA A 57 5.64 -8.35 -16.97
C ALA A 57 4.65 -9.53 -16.90
N VAL A 58 4.48 -10.22 -18.02
CA VAL A 58 3.85 -11.54 -18.06
C VAL A 58 4.89 -12.54 -17.56
N SER A 59 4.63 -13.17 -16.41
CA SER A 59 5.49 -14.23 -15.88
C SER A 59 5.29 -15.50 -16.72
N ASP A 60 6.25 -15.82 -17.58
CA ASP A 60 6.36 -17.15 -18.22
C ASP A 60 7.04 -18.12 -17.24
N GLU A 61 6.31 -18.54 -16.22
CA GLU A 61 6.76 -19.63 -15.36
C GLU A 61 6.44 -20.97 -16.05
N THR A 62 7.48 -21.59 -16.62
CA THR A 62 7.36 -22.93 -17.18
C THR A 62 7.21 -23.91 -16.02
N ILE A 63 6.06 -24.59 -15.94
CA ILE A 63 5.81 -25.67 -14.98
C ILE A 63 6.88 -26.76 -15.20
N PRO A 64 7.77 -27.04 -14.23
CA PRO A 64 8.73 -28.11 -14.39
C PRO A 64 8.01 -29.44 -14.48
N ALA A 65 8.45 -30.31 -15.40
CA ALA A 65 7.93 -31.67 -15.49
C ALA A 65 8.08 -32.38 -14.14
N ALA A 66 7.02 -33.09 -13.73
CA ALA A 66 7.00 -33.80 -12.45
C ALA A 66 8.23 -34.73 -12.33
N PRO A 67 8.93 -34.75 -11.18
CA PRO A 67 10.11 -35.58 -11.02
C PRO A 67 9.71 -37.06 -11.08
N THR A 68 10.35 -37.81 -11.98
CA THR A 68 10.26 -39.27 -11.98
C THR A 68 11.09 -39.82 -10.82
N VAL A 69 10.41 -40.37 -9.82
CA VAL A 69 11.04 -41.06 -8.70
C VAL A 69 11.44 -42.48 -9.12
N ALA A 70 12.71 -42.67 -9.46
CA ALA A 70 13.33 -44.00 -9.48
C ALA A 70 13.87 -44.32 -8.08
N ALA A 71 13.43 -45.44 -7.50
CA ALA A 71 13.91 -45.89 -6.19
C ALA A 71 15.37 -46.36 -6.29
N ALA A 72 16.28 -45.66 -5.62
CA ALA A 72 17.66 -46.07 -5.41
C ALA A 72 18.03 -45.92 -3.92
N PRO A 73 18.78 -46.87 -3.32
CA PRO A 73 19.08 -46.83 -1.90
C PRO A 73 20.16 -45.79 -1.56
N LEU A 74 20.05 -45.33 -0.32
CA LEU A 74 20.72 -44.20 0.32
C LEU A 74 22.26 -44.37 0.39
N ALA A 75 23.02 -43.36 -0.05
CA ALA A 75 24.43 -43.19 0.25
C ALA A 75 24.79 -41.71 0.52
N THR A 76 25.73 -41.54 1.43
CA THR A 76 26.11 -40.35 2.21
C THR A 76 26.92 -39.27 1.45
N THR A 77 26.73 -38.01 1.88
CA THR A 77 27.47 -36.72 1.67
C THR A 77 29.00 -36.80 1.42
N PRO A 78 29.75 -35.75 0.94
CA PRO A 78 29.49 -34.29 1.03
C PRO A 78 29.98 -33.37 -0.14
N THR A 79 29.75 -32.04 0.02
CA THR A 79 30.62 -30.89 -0.37
C THR A 79 30.25 -30.01 -1.59
N ALA A 80 29.76 -28.80 -1.23
CA ALA A 80 30.10 -27.42 -1.65
C ALA A 80 30.21 -26.94 -3.11
N ALA A 81 29.49 -25.82 -3.34
CA ALA A 81 29.93 -24.52 -3.89
C ALA A 81 29.27 -24.05 -5.21
N PRO A 82 28.99 -22.73 -5.34
CA PRO A 82 28.13 -22.16 -6.37
C PRO A 82 28.93 -21.71 -7.61
N VAL A 83 28.28 -21.65 -8.78
CA VAL A 83 28.86 -21.04 -9.97
C VAL A 83 27.91 -19.97 -10.50
N ALA A 84 28.36 -18.72 -10.41
CA ALA A 84 27.80 -17.55 -11.09
C ALA A 84 27.91 -17.72 -12.61
N THR A 85 26.91 -17.27 -13.37
CA THR A 85 27.06 -17.07 -14.82
C THR A 85 26.66 -15.66 -15.20
N THR A 86 27.64 -14.97 -15.75
CA THR A 86 27.67 -13.62 -16.27
C THR A 86 26.83 -13.51 -17.54
N ALA A 87 26.02 -12.44 -17.63
CA ALA A 87 25.35 -12.04 -18.85
C ALA A 87 26.36 -11.44 -19.86
N THR A 88 26.20 -11.77 -21.14
CA THR A 88 26.75 -10.97 -22.24
C THR A 88 25.70 -10.88 -23.33
N ALA A 89 25.22 -9.66 -23.58
CA ALA A 89 24.33 -9.33 -24.67
C ALA A 89 25.15 -9.03 -25.92
N THR A 90 24.86 -9.72 -27.01
CA THR A 90 25.29 -9.35 -28.37
C THR A 90 24.05 -9.06 -29.20
N VAL A 91 23.91 -7.78 -29.57
CA VAL A 91 22.96 -7.31 -30.58
C VAL A 91 23.44 -7.82 -31.94
N ALA A 92 22.67 -8.71 -32.56
CA ALA A 92 22.91 -9.18 -33.92
C ALA A 92 21.86 -8.59 -34.87
N THR A 93 22.35 -7.84 -35.85
CA THR A 93 21.64 -7.31 -37.01
C THR A 93 21.01 -8.44 -37.84
N ALA A 94 19.72 -8.34 -38.15
CA ALA A 94 18.97 -9.33 -38.92
C ALA A 94 19.42 -9.36 -40.41
N PRO A 95 19.68 -10.54 -41.00
CA PRO A 95 19.89 -10.64 -42.45
C PRO A 95 18.53 -10.61 -43.18
N ALA A 96 18.52 -10.05 -44.39
CA ALA A 96 17.37 -10.06 -45.28
C ALA A 96 16.87 -11.50 -45.51
N GLN A 97 15.65 -11.80 -45.05
CA GLN A 97 15.04 -13.12 -45.18
C GLN A 97 14.48 -13.25 -46.60
N SER A 98 14.82 -14.33 -47.31
CA SER A 98 14.29 -14.57 -48.65
C SER A 98 12.85 -15.07 -48.54
N GLU A 99 11.99 -14.74 -49.52
CA GLU A 99 10.59 -15.23 -49.58
C GLU A 99 10.51 -16.75 -49.47
N ALA A 100 11.50 -17.48 -50.00
CA ALA A 100 11.60 -18.93 -49.85
C ALA A 100 11.80 -19.39 -48.40
N ALA A 101 12.53 -18.63 -47.58
CA ALA A 101 12.71 -18.91 -46.16
C ALA A 101 11.43 -18.61 -45.35
N ASP A 102 10.63 -17.63 -45.78
CA ASP A 102 9.34 -17.31 -45.16
C ASP A 102 8.29 -18.36 -45.48
N ILE A 103 8.19 -18.80 -46.74
CA ILE A 103 7.31 -19.91 -47.14
C ILE A 103 7.67 -21.20 -46.40
N ALA A 104 8.96 -21.50 -46.24
CA ALA A 104 9.40 -22.69 -45.49
C ALA A 104 9.02 -22.61 -44.00
N ARG A 105 9.13 -21.42 -43.40
CA ARG A 105 8.77 -21.19 -41.98
C ARG A 105 7.26 -21.27 -41.75
N GLU A 106 6.48 -20.69 -42.66
CA GLU A 106 5.02 -20.76 -42.63
C GLU A 106 4.53 -22.21 -42.84
N THR A 107 5.15 -22.95 -43.76
CA THR A 107 4.84 -24.37 -43.98
C THR A 107 5.15 -25.20 -42.73
N GLN A 108 6.29 -24.96 -42.08
CA GLN A 108 6.64 -25.65 -40.83
C GLN A 108 5.67 -25.31 -39.70
N ALA A 109 5.24 -24.05 -39.57
CA ALA A 109 4.26 -23.63 -38.59
C ALA A 109 2.88 -24.28 -38.82
N ALA A 110 2.43 -24.35 -40.08
CA ALA A 110 1.18 -25.00 -40.46
C ALA A 110 1.22 -26.52 -40.19
N LEU A 111 2.33 -27.19 -40.48
CA LEU A 111 2.51 -28.61 -40.19
C LEU A 111 2.55 -28.91 -38.69
N ASN A 112 3.20 -28.05 -37.89
CA ASN A 112 3.22 -28.18 -36.44
C ASN A 112 1.83 -27.91 -35.82
N ALA A 113 1.08 -26.93 -36.34
CA ALA A 113 -0.29 -26.67 -35.89
C ALA A 113 -1.26 -27.82 -36.25
N ALA A 114 -1.03 -28.49 -37.39
CA ALA A 114 -1.78 -29.66 -37.79
C ALA A 114 -1.43 -30.91 -36.97
N SER A 115 -0.16 -31.08 -36.58
CA SER A 115 0.30 -32.24 -35.80
C SER A 115 -0.07 -32.16 -34.32
N LEU A 116 -0.23 -30.95 -33.77
CA LEU A 116 -0.69 -30.72 -32.39
C LEU A 116 -2.22 -30.71 -32.25
N ASN A 117 -2.98 -30.79 -33.35
CA ASN A 117 -4.43 -30.90 -33.36
C ASN A 117 -4.89 -32.33 -33.62
N SER A 118 -6.21 -32.56 -33.57
CA SER A 118 -6.87 -33.86 -33.80
C SER A 118 -6.72 -34.43 -35.23
N GLY A 119 -5.86 -33.84 -36.09
CA GLY A 119 -5.73 -34.18 -37.50
C GLY A 119 -6.89 -33.72 -38.38
N VAL A 120 -7.90 -33.05 -37.81
CA VAL A 120 -9.04 -32.45 -38.52
C VAL A 120 -8.70 -31.01 -38.88
N LYS A 121 -8.86 -30.63 -40.15
CA LYS A 121 -8.68 -29.23 -40.59
C LYS A 121 -9.62 -28.33 -39.77
N PRO A 122 -9.14 -27.22 -39.18
CA PRO A 122 -10.01 -26.27 -38.48
C PRO A 122 -11.17 -25.86 -39.38
N VAL A 123 -12.39 -25.90 -38.83
CA VAL A 123 -13.58 -25.43 -39.53
C VAL A 123 -13.50 -23.91 -39.60
N ASP A 124 -13.50 -23.36 -40.81
CA ASP A 124 -13.54 -21.92 -41.01
C ASP A 124 -14.93 -21.39 -40.64
N ALA A 125 -14.99 -20.27 -39.94
CA ALA A 125 -16.24 -19.62 -39.56
C ALA A 125 -16.94 -19.02 -40.81
N SER A 126 -17.60 -19.88 -41.58
CA SER A 126 -18.41 -19.52 -42.75
C SER A 126 -19.91 -19.63 -42.43
N PRO A 127 -20.77 -18.74 -42.96
CA PRO A 127 -22.23 -18.86 -42.86
C PRO A 127 -22.82 -20.15 -43.46
N SER A 128 -22.05 -20.84 -44.32
CA SER A 128 -22.44 -22.13 -44.91
C SER A 128 -22.14 -23.33 -44.01
N ASN A 129 -21.43 -23.15 -42.89
CA ASN A 129 -21.20 -24.19 -41.91
C ASN A 129 -22.41 -24.26 -40.96
N PRO A 130 -22.96 -25.45 -40.65
CA PRO A 130 -24.03 -25.57 -39.65
C PRO A 130 -23.58 -24.94 -38.32
N ALA A 131 -24.49 -24.18 -37.70
CA ALA A 131 -24.23 -23.59 -36.39
C ALA A 131 -23.91 -24.70 -35.38
N PRO A 132 -22.91 -24.50 -34.48
CA PRO A 132 -22.62 -25.46 -33.44
C PRO A 132 -23.87 -25.66 -32.57
N THR A 133 -24.19 -26.92 -32.27
CA THR A 133 -25.30 -27.26 -31.39
C THR A 133 -25.03 -26.73 -29.99
N VAL A 134 -25.78 -25.71 -29.57
CA VAL A 134 -25.70 -25.18 -28.22
C VAL A 134 -26.34 -26.22 -27.30
N PHE A 135 -25.52 -26.97 -26.56
CA PHE A 135 -26.02 -27.85 -25.52
C PHE A 135 -26.51 -26.96 -24.36
N SER A 136 -27.82 -26.94 -24.12
CA SER A 136 -28.37 -26.35 -22.90
C SER A 136 -27.75 -27.10 -21.72
N ASN A 137 -26.86 -26.43 -21.00
CA ASN A 137 -26.18 -27.00 -19.84
C ASN A 137 -26.99 -26.58 -18.61
N PRO A 138 -27.90 -27.43 -18.06
CA PRO A 138 -28.80 -27.02 -16.96
C PRO A 138 -28.07 -26.66 -15.65
N GLY A 139 -26.74 -26.80 -15.60
CA GLY A 139 -25.90 -26.35 -14.49
C GLY A 139 -25.15 -25.03 -14.73
N ILE A 140 -25.24 -24.41 -15.91
CA ILE A 140 -24.72 -23.06 -16.15
C ILE A 140 -25.87 -22.08 -16.01
N SER A 141 -25.71 -21.13 -15.10
CA SER A 141 -26.55 -19.94 -14.96
C SER A 141 -26.86 -19.29 -16.32
N ASP A 142 -28.14 -19.18 -16.67
CA ASP A 142 -28.66 -18.51 -17.86
C ASP A 142 -28.81 -16.99 -17.71
N GLU A 143 -28.24 -16.43 -16.64
CA GLU A 143 -28.26 -15.02 -16.23
C GLU A 143 -27.56 -14.08 -17.23
N ASN A 144 -26.82 -14.63 -18.21
CA ASN A 144 -26.22 -13.91 -19.34
C ASN A 144 -26.91 -14.20 -20.69
N SER A 145 -28.00 -14.97 -20.72
CA SER A 145 -28.80 -15.21 -21.93
C SER A 145 -29.92 -14.18 -22.04
N PHE A 146 -29.93 -13.39 -23.11
CA PHE A 146 -30.92 -12.33 -23.31
C PHE A 146 -32.34 -12.88 -23.41
N ASP A 147 -32.54 -13.99 -24.13
CA ASP A 147 -33.84 -14.64 -24.28
C ASP A 147 -34.38 -15.17 -22.93
N ALA A 148 -33.51 -15.75 -22.11
CA ALA A 148 -33.91 -16.29 -20.80
C ALA A 148 -34.23 -15.18 -19.78
N VAL A 149 -33.58 -14.02 -19.88
CA VAL A 149 -33.85 -12.87 -19.01
C VAL A 149 -35.11 -12.13 -19.45
N GLU A 150 -35.38 -12.03 -20.75
CA GLU A 150 -36.60 -11.44 -21.32
C GLU A 150 -37.86 -12.24 -20.91
N ASP A 151 -37.81 -13.57 -20.97
CA ASP A 151 -38.91 -14.43 -20.51
C ASP A 151 -39.16 -14.34 -19.00
N ARG A 152 -38.14 -13.99 -18.21
CA ARG A 152 -38.21 -13.95 -16.73
C ARG A 152 -38.52 -12.58 -16.14
N ARG A 153 -38.25 -11.50 -16.89
CA ARG A 153 -38.44 -10.13 -16.42
C ARG A 153 -39.09 -9.29 -17.50
N SER A 154 -40.32 -8.88 -17.23
CA SER A 154 -41.04 -7.94 -18.07
C SER A 154 -40.45 -6.52 -17.97
N ILE A 155 -40.68 -5.71 -19.00
CA ILE A 155 -40.30 -4.29 -19.03
C ILE A 155 -41.03 -3.53 -17.90
N GLU A 156 -42.26 -3.93 -17.61
CA GLU A 156 -43.12 -3.37 -16.57
C GLU A 156 -42.53 -3.61 -15.17
N ASP A 157 -42.02 -4.81 -14.90
CA ASP A 157 -41.37 -5.15 -13.63
C ASP A 157 -40.09 -4.33 -13.41
N ASP A 158 -39.30 -4.13 -14.46
CA ASP A 158 -38.10 -3.32 -14.44
C ASP A 158 -38.42 -1.83 -14.26
N ALA A 159 -39.48 -1.32 -14.88
CA ALA A 159 -39.98 0.03 -14.65
C ALA A 159 -40.40 0.23 -13.19
N ALA A 160 -41.15 -0.71 -12.62
CA ALA A 160 -41.57 -0.67 -11.22
C ALA A 160 -40.37 -0.72 -10.26
N ARG A 161 -39.32 -1.48 -10.59
CA ARG A 161 -38.07 -1.53 -9.81
C ARG A 161 -37.31 -0.22 -9.86
N ARG A 162 -37.22 0.40 -11.03
CA ARG A 162 -36.60 1.73 -11.17
C ARG A 162 -37.36 2.76 -10.35
N GLU A 163 -38.68 2.70 -10.31
CA GLU A 163 -39.49 3.62 -9.51
C GLU A 163 -39.27 3.42 -8.01
N ARG A 164 -39.19 2.17 -7.53
CA ARG A 164 -38.80 1.87 -6.14
C ARG A 164 -37.40 2.38 -5.80
N ASN A 165 -36.43 2.19 -6.70
CA ASN A 165 -35.07 2.67 -6.51
C ASN A 165 -35.02 4.20 -6.46
N LYS A 166 -35.77 4.89 -7.33
CA LYS A 166 -35.88 6.35 -7.31
C LYS A 166 -36.55 6.85 -6.02
N ALA A 167 -37.60 6.19 -5.56
CA ALA A 167 -38.29 6.55 -4.31
C ALA A 167 -37.39 6.41 -3.07
N GLN A 168 -36.36 5.56 -3.14
CA GLN A 168 -35.37 5.39 -2.07
C GLN A 168 -34.10 6.24 -2.27
N TYR A 169 -33.92 6.85 -3.44
CA TYR A 169 -32.72 7.62 -3.75
C TYR A 169 -32.80 9.01 -3.12
N THR A 170 -31.90 9.30 -2.19
CA THR A 170 -31.71 10.64 -1.63
C THR A 170 -30.32 11.13 -2.00
N VAL A 171 -30.25 12.31 -2.61
CA VAL A 171 -28.98 13.00 -2.87
C VAL A 171 -28.67 13.87 -1.66
N VAL A 172 -27.55 13.61 -1.00
CA VAL A 172 -27.01 14.52 0.00
C VAL A 172 -26.17 15.56 -0.73
N GLU A 173 -26.64 16.80 -0.77
CA GLU A 173 -25.86 17.89 -1.35
C GLU A 173 -24.61 18.16 -0.52
N THR A 174 -23.49 18.37 -1.20
CA THR A 174 -22.21 18.66 -0.57
C THR A 174 -22.27 20.04 0.09
N THR A 175 -22.50 20.07 1.40
CA THR A 175 -22.44 21.33 2.15
C THR A 175 -20.98 21.71 2.35
N ALA A 176 -20.63 22.98 2.11
CA ALA A 176 -19.29 23.49 2.36
C ALA A 176 -18.90 23.26 3.83
N VAL A 177 -17.65 22.84 4.05
CA VAL A 177 -17.12 22.66 5.40
C VAL A 177 -17.32 23.96 6.18
N PRO A 178 -17.99 23.93 7.36
CA PRO A 178 -18.24 25.14 8.12
C PRO A 178 -16.95 25.90 8.38
N THR A 179 -16.93 27.19 8.05
CA THR A 179 -15.84 28.06 8.49
C THR A 179 -15.92 28.15 10.01
N ARG A 180 -14.81 27.86 10.70
CA ARG A 180 -14.74 27.91 12.17
C ARG A 180 -15.19 29.29 12.67
N SER A 181 -16.40 29.36 13.24
CA SER A 181 -16.95 30.57 13.85
C SER A 181 -16.66 30.57 15.36
N GLY A 182 -15.76 31.47 15.80
CA GLY A 182 -15.43 31.65 17.22
C GLY A 182 -14.00 32.13 17.46
N ASN A 183 -13.76 32.70 18.66
CA ASN A 183 -12.44 33.06 19.19
C ASN A 183 -11.63 31.80 19.55
N ALA A 184 -11.26 30.98 18.58
CA ALA A 184 -10.51 29.73 18.80
C ALA A 184 -9.01 29.93 19.09
N GLY A 185 -8.64 31.11 19.58
CA GLY A 185 -7.24 31.50 19.75
C GLY A 185 -6.50 31.71 18.43
N PRO A 186 -5.20 32.05 18.50
CA PRO A 186 -4.35 32.19 17.33
C PRO A 186 -4.23 30.88 16.54
N ASN A 187 -4.32 30.95 15.22
CA ASN A 187 -4.14 29.78 14.34
C ASN A 187 -2.67 29.63 13.96
N ILE A 188 -2.00 28.61 14.52
CA ILE A 188 -0.59 28.32 14.26
C ILE A 188 -0.30 27.93 12.80
N VAL A 189 -1.26 27.29 12.12
CA VAL A 189 -1.13 26.91 10.70
C VAL A 189 -1.19 28.15 9.82
N ALA A 190 -2.16 29.04 10.08
CA ALA A 190 -2.24 30.32 9.38
C ALA A 190 -0.96 31.15 9.61
N TYR A 191 -0.41 31.11 10.82
CA TYR A 191 0.85 31.76 11.13
C TYR A 191 2.03 31.15 10.34
N ALA A 192 2.18 29.81 10.31
CA ALA A 192 3.20 29.11 9.53
C ALA A 192 3.15 29.49 8.04
N LEU A 193 1.95 29.57 7.47
CA LEU A 193 1.73 29.90 6.06
C LEU A 193 1.97 31.39 5.74
N SER A 194 1.66 32.28 6.68
CA SER A 194 1.86 33.74 6.49
C SER A 194 3.31 34.18 6.62
N THR A 195 4.12 33.44 7.38
CA THR A 195 5.50 33.79 7.71
C THR A 195 6.47 33.04 6.81
N LYS A 196 7.58 33.68 6.42
CA LYS A 196 8.67 33.09 5.62
C LYS A 196 9.97 32.91 6.40
N ASN A 197 9.94 33.17 7.70
CA ASN A 197 11.12 33.09 8.56
C ASN A 197 11.66 31.65 8.60
N PRO A 198 12.98 31.44 8.48
CA PRO A 198 13.61 30.16 8.76
C PRO A 198 13.70 29.90 10.27
N VAL A 199 13.68 28.62 10.67
CA VAL A 199 13.90 28.21 12.06
C VAL A 199 15.33 28.55 12.49
N GLY A 200 15.49 29.05 13.71
CA GLY A 200 16.76 29.46 14.32
C GLY A 200 17.36 30.76 13.77
N VAL A 201 16.69 31.43 12.82
CA VAL A 201 17.20 32.68 12.24
C VAL A 201 16.49 33.86 12.86
N LYS A 202 17.24 34.63 13.66
CA LYS A 202 16.75 35.83 14.35
C LYS A 202 16.10 36.83 13.40
N GLN A 203 14.80 37.08 13.61
CA GLN A 203 14.00 38.13 12.95
C GLN A 203 13.60 39.24 13.93
N TYR A 204 13.50 38.89 15.21
CA TYR A 204 13.06 39.79 16.27
C TYR A 204 14.18 40.01 17.27
N ASN A 205 14.37 41.27 17.70
CA ASN A 205 15.36 41.58 18.71
C ASN A 205 14.89 41.08 20.08
N ARG A 206 15.68 40.18 20.66
CA ARG A 206 15.50 39.63 22.01
C ARG A 206 16.68 40.02 22.89
N LEU A 207 16.39 40.24 24.17
CA LEU A 207 17.40 40.28 25.21
C LEU A 207 17.48 38.87 25.77
N ASN A 208 18.58 38.17 25.52
CA ASN A 208 18.76 36.76 25.89
C ASN A 208 19.09 36.65 27.38
N LEU A 209 18.13 37.00 28.22
CA LEU A 209 18.28 37.04 29.67
C LEU A 209 18.01 35.69 30.34
N LYS A 210 17.45 34.73 29.61
CA LYS A 210 17.19 33.38 30.12
C LYS A 210 18.33 32.42 29.75
N SER A 211 18.73 31.59 30.70
CA SER A 211 19.62 30.45 30.42
C SER A 211 18.87 29.34 29.68
N ALA A 212 19.61 28.42 29.04
CA ALA A 212 19.03 27.26 28.37
C ALA A 212 18.11 26.44 29.31
N ALA A 213 18.50 26.27 30.58
CA ALA A 213 17.69 25.57 31.57
C ALA A 213 16.36 26.28 31.87
N GLN A 214 16.34 27.62 31.87
CA GLN A 214 15.12 28.41 32.08
C GLN A 214 14.21 28.41 30.86
N LEU A 215 14.77 28.32 29.65
CA LEU A 215 13.99 28.11 28.42
C LEU A 215 13.32 26.75 28.46
N GLN A 216 14.09 25.68 28.73
CA GLN A 216 13.57 24.33 28.81
C GLN A 216 12.40 24.24 29.80
N ALA A 217 12.60 24.74 31.03
CA ALA A 217 11.54 24.76 32.05
C ALA A 217 10.32 25.62 31.67
N ALA A 218 10.45 26.59 30.75
CA ALA A 218 9.32 27.34 30.23
C ALA A 218 8.58 26.57 29.12
N CYS A 219 9.31 25.84 28.28
CA CYS A 219 8.78 24.98 27.23
C CYS A 219 8.08 23.73 27.79
N ASP A 220 8.64 23.12 28.84
CA ASP A 220 8.08 21.94 29.53
C ASP A 220 6.70 22.20 30.17
N LYS A 221 6.26 23.46 30.26
CA LYS A 221 4.90 23.82 30.71
C LYS A 221 3.83 23.45 29.68
N TYR A 222 4.22 23.22 28.44
CA TYR A 222 3.33 22.92 27.34
C TYR A 222 3.48 21.46 26.94
N PRO A 223 2.37 20.70 26.79
CA PRO A 223 2.42 19.30 26.38
C PRO A 223 2.97 19.07 24.96
N SER A 224 2.98 20.11 24.12
CA SER A 224 3.50 20.05 22.76
C SER A 224 4.04 21.39 22.27
N PRO A 225 4.93 21.40 21.27
CA PRO A 225 5.44 22.62 20.66
C PRO A 225 4.33 23.48 20.05
N ASP A 226 3.30 22.84 19.47
CA ASP A 226 2.12 23.52 18.91
C ASP A 226 1.35 24.35 19.95
N LEU A 227 1.19 23.82 21.17
CA LEU A 227 0.54 24.53 22.26
C LEU A 227 1.40 25.68 22.79
N ALA A 228 2.72 25.48 22.85
CA ALA A 228 3.66 26.55 23.20
C ALA A 228 3.58 27.71 22.17
N GLN A 229 3.55 27.39 20.88
CA GLN A 229 3.41 28.37 19.81
C GLN A 229 2.07 29.11 19.87
N MET A 230 0.97 28.39 20.12
CA MET A 230 -0.34 29.01 20.27
C MET A 230 -0.35 30.01 21.44
N ALA A 231 0.18 29.61 22.60
CA ALA A 231 0.28 30.48 23.78
C ALA A 231 1.21 31.68 23.54
N PHE A 232 2.33 31.47 22.84
CA PHE A 232 3.24 32.53 22.42
C PHE A 232 2.53 33.59 21.57
N LEU A 233 1.81 33.16 20.53
CA LEU A 233 1.03 34.07 19.67
C LEU A 233 -0.08 34.77 20.47
N GLU A 234 -0.74 34.07 21.39
CA GLU A 234 -1.83 34.62 22.21
C GLU A 234 -1.32 35.74 23.14
N LYS A 235 -0.11 35.60 23.67
CA LYS A 235 0.52 36.62 24.53
C LYS A 235 1.23 37.74 23.75
N GLY A 236 1.15 37.73 22.42
CA GLY A 236 1.64 38.82 21.55
C GLY A 236 3.00 38.55 20.90
N GLY A 237 3.48 37.30 20.94
CA GLY A 237 4.53 36.83 20.04
C GLY A 237 4.11 37.00 18.57
N PRO A 238 5.03 37.22 17.62
CA PRO A 238 6.49 37.29 17.76
C PRO A 238 7.03 38.70 18.10
N LYS A 239 6.16 39.70 18.18
CA LYS A 239 6.59 41.07 18.51
C LYS A 239 6.99 41.20 19.98
N LYS A 240 6.27 40.55 20.89
CA LYS A 240 6.52 40.57 22.33
C LYS A 240 6.53 39.16 22.89
N ASP A 241 7.71 38.64 23.17
CA ASP A 241 7.86 37.36 23.86
C ASP A 241 7.71 37.54 25.38
N ARG A 242 6.46 37.59 25.85
CA ARG A 242 6.15 37.74 27.29
C ARG A 242 6.42 36.47 28.09
N LEU A 243 6.42 35.32 27.41
CA LEU A 243 6.58 34.02 28.03
C LEU A 243 8.06 33.60 28.04
N GLY A 244 8.89 34.25 27.22
CA GLY A 244 10.30 33.92 27.06
C GLY A 244 10.45 32.52 26.45
N LEU A 245 9.68 32.24 25.38
CA LEU A 245 9.65 30.98 24.65
C LEU A 245 10.45 31.03 23.34
N ASP A 246 10.79 32.21 22.84
CA ASP A 246 11.51 32.46 21.57
C ASP A 246 12.73 33.37 21.85
N PRO A 247 13.79 32.85 22.51
CA PRO A 247 14.98 33.62 22.85
C PRO A 247 15.92 33.86 21.66
N ASP A 248 15.95 32.98 20.67
CA ASP A 248 16.67 33.18 19.42
C ASP A 248 15.98 34.20 18.51
N GLY A 249 14.69 34.45 18.73
CA GLY A 249 13.95 35.54 18.09
C GLY A 249 13.57 35.23 16.65
N ASP A 250 13.44 33.96 16.27
CA ASP A 250 13.05 33.55 14.92
C ASP A 250 11.53 33.67 14.69
N GLY A 251 10.77 33.87 15.78
CA GLY A 251 9.33 33.98 15.79
C GLY A 251 8.60 32.66 16.00
N PHE A 252 9.31 31.62 16.40
CA PHE A 252 8.83 30.28 16.71
C PHE A 252 9.17 29.95 18.17
N ALA A 253 8.19 29.46 18.90
CA ALA A 253 8.32 29.18 20.32
C ALA A 253 8.93 27.78 20.52
N CYS A 254 9.89 27.69 21.43
CA CYS A 254 10.54 26.43 21.81
C CYS A 254 11.15 25.73 20.58
N ASP A 255 10.72 24.51 20.30
CA ASP A 255 11.14 23.64 19.21
C ASP A 255 10.09 23.59 18.08
N TRP A 256 9.16 24.55 18.04
CA TRP A 256 8.09 24.55 17.04
C TRP A 256 8.61 24.78 15.62
N ASP A 257 8.34 23.82 14.73
CA ASP A 257 8.75 23.88 13.33
C ASP A 257 7.56 24.14 12.39
N PRO A 258 7.56 25.24 11.60
CA PRO A 258 6.51 25.53 10.62
C PRO A 258 6.61 24.68 9.34
N THR A 259 7.70 23.96 9.12
CA THR A 259 8.01 23.27 7.86
C THR A 259 6.91 22.28 7.42
N PRO A 260 6.36 21.41 8.31
CA PRO A 260 5.29 20.49 7.92
C PRO A 260 4.02 21.19 7.45
N PHE A 261 3.72 22.40 7.95
CA PHE A 261 2.54 23.16 7.54
C PHE A 261 2.76 23.87 6.21
N ARG A 262 4.00 24.28 5.92
CA ARG A 262 4.36 24.97 4.67
C ARG A 262 4.44 24.01 3.49
N SER A 263 4.94 22.79 3.69
CA SER A 263 5.08 21.79 2.61
C SER A 263 3.75 21.40 1.96
N VAL A 264 2.65 21.41 2.73
CA VAL A 264 1.31 21.06 2.24
C VAL A 264 0.69 22.18 1.38
N SER A 265 1.16 23.42 1.52
CA SER A 265 0.67 24.57 0.74
C SER A 265 1.39 24.78 -0.60
N GLY A 266 2.48 24.06 -0.84
CA GLY A 266 3.25 24.14 -2.08
C GLY A 266 2.67 23.23 -3.15
N ASN A 267 1.70 23.76 -3.92
CA ASN A 267 1.45 23.39 -5.31
C ASN A 267 1.82 24.58 -6.20
#